data_AF-B4KK21-F1
#
_entry.id   AF-B4KK21-F1
#
_cell.length_a   1.000
_cell.length_b   1.000
_cell.length_c   1.000
_cell.angle_alpha   90.00
_cell.angle_beta   90.00
_cell.angle_gamma   90.00
#
_symmetry.space_group_name_H-M   'P 1'
#
loop_
_entity.id
_entity.type
_entity.pdbx_description
1 polymer ?
#
loop_
_entity_poly.entity_id
_entity_poly.type
_entity_poly.pdbx_seq_one_letter_code
_entity_poly.pdbx_strand_id
1 'polypeptide(L)'
;MAEKTVVHLACYKDIVSDINVKLQNINVHNVTTYDVDERILKTPKSIGFYRQPNPDEYPIDLAKGYQDMIFSISDPDHYLKQKTLHYIMSQNQRPKFDICTARGALKEINYGRNTDFAAIHFKDCIYIKSIKNAVNPSPRESYQYELRKNLFVDTPGDLPDVEQRLDQRKQIYANFSAHLGIFRILYSAEMSGVDNTEPLGDLNDPDVLKQLRFTMAKVRQMKNGPDYTREKNIEPEWLFQAHFVGIKQLRLAHFNEKALVTQPIETIQISDLYKKHESKLNKRLQLLHSLLCKIKNLMADDDCPYTTYVFRVRNNRISYERHVGQNKYCFLDEEYIQFVNEQYKD
;
A
#
# COMPACT_ATOMS: atom_id res chain seq x y z
N MET A 1 27.32 -19.93 -12.54
CA MET A 1 27.31 -19.76 -11.06
C MET A 1 27.83 -18.36 -10.77
N ALA A 2 26.96 -17.43 -10.39
CA ALA A 2 27.37 -16.06 -10.10
C ALA A 2 27.85 -15.96 -8.64
N GLU A 3 29.01 -15.36 -8.41
CA GLU A 3 29.51 -15.00 -7.08
C GLU A 3 28.47 -14.14 -6.36
N LYS A 4 28.03 -14.61 -5.18
CA LYS A 4 27.15 -13.84 -4.29
C LYS A 4 27.98 -12.82 -3.51
N THR A 5 28.29 -11.69 -4.13
CA THR A 5 28.91 -10.57 -3.41
C THR A 5 27.81 -9.69 -2.84
N VAL A 6 27.57 -9.81 -1.52
CA VAL A 6 26.70 -8.89 -0.79
C VAL A 6 27.44 -7.58 -0.63
N VAL A 7 26.95 -6.51 -1.27
CA VAL A 7 27.58 -5.19 -1.21
C VAL A 7 26.83 -4.31 -0.23
N HIS A 8 27.55 -3.61 0.64
CA HIS A 8 26.97 -2.62 1.53
C HIS A 8 26.65 -1.34 0.76
N LEU A 9 25.40 -0.89 0.80
CA LEU A 9 24.98 0.37 0.17
C LEU A 9 25.15 1.55 1.13
N ALA A 10 24.53 1.47 2.32
CA ALA A 10 24.52 2.56 3.29
C ALA A 10 23.91 2.17 4.64
N CYS A 11 24.07 3.02 5.66
CA CYS A 11 23.37 2.96 6.94
C CYS A 11 22.29 4.06 7.00
N TYR A 12 21.11 3.80 7.57
CA TYR A 12 20.01 4.79 7.64
C TYR A 12 20.43 6.11 8.28
N LYS A 13 21.35 6.06 9.26
CA LYS A 13 21.87 7.26 9.94
C LYS A 13 22.66 8.19 9.00
N ASP A 14 23.25 7.63 7.94
CA ASP A 14 24.17 8.32 7.04
C ASP A 14 23.50 8.68 5.70
N ILE A 15 22.23 8.31 5.52
CA ILE A 15 21.46 8.55 4.29
C ILE A 15 20.57 9.79 4.40
N VAL A 16 20.22 10.23 5.62
CA VAL A 16 19.29 11.36 5.78
C VAL A 16 19.94 12.63 5.21
N SER A 17 19.34 13.21 4.17
CA SER A 17 19.77 14.49 3.63
C SER A 17 19.20 15.64 4.45
N ASP A 18 19.93 16.74 4.54
CA ASP A 18 19.42 18.00 5.11
C ASP A 18 18.34 18.66 4.23
N ILE A 19 18.14 18.16 3.00
CA ILE A 19 17.10 18.65 2.09
C ILE A 19 15.72 18.38 2.71
N ASN A 20 14.90 19.41 2.82
CA ASN A 20 13.52 19.27 3.25
C ASN A 20 12.68 18.68 2.09
N VAL A 21 12.44 17.38 2.14
CA VAL A 21 11.66 16.67 1.11
C VAL A 21 10.22 16.52 1.56
N LYS A 22 9.29 16.91 0.70
CA LYS A 22 7.85 16.77 0.90
C LYS A 22 7.23 15.88 -0.18
N LEU A 23 6.13 15.23 0.17
CA LEU A 23 5.24 14.59 -0.79
C LEU A 23 4.22 15.61 -1.29
N GLN A 24 4.13 15.80 -2.60
CA GLN A 24 3.31 16.85 -3.22
C GLN A 24 2.55 16.33 -4.42
N ASN A 25 1.52 17.06 -4.84
CA ASN A 25 0.75 16.80 -6.06
C ASN A 25 0.22 15.36 -6.13
N ILE A 26 -0.39 14.92 -5.02
CA ILE A 26 -0.98 13.58 -4.92
C ILE A 26 -2.24 13.57 -5.79
N ASN A 27 -2.24 12.73 -6.82
CA ASN A 27 -3.36 12.55 -7.74
C ASN A 27 -3.73 11.07 -7.79
N VAL A 28 -5.02 10.77 -7.75
CA VAL A 28 -5.55 9.43 -8.03
C VAL A 28 -5.78 9.29 -9.53
N HIS A 29 -5.42 8.13 -10.08
CA HIS A 29 -5.54 7.85 -11.52
C HIS A 29 -6.62 6.83 -11.84
N ASN A 30 -6.75 5.80 -11.02
CA ASN A 30 -7.84 4.83 -11.13
C ASN A 30 -8.06 4.11 -9.80
N VAL A 31 -9.17 3.39 -9.73
CA VAL A 31 -9.51 2.45 -8.67
C VAL A 31 -9.72 1.08 -9.30
N THR A 32 -9.21 0.04 -8.67
CA THR A 32 -9.25 -1.33 -9.17
C THR A 32 -9.58 -2.30 -8.05
N THR A 33 -10.27 -3.37 -8.41
CA THR A 33 -10.42 -4.58 -7.61
C THR A 33 -10.02 -5.77 -8.46
N TYR A 34 -9.69 -6.88 -7.82
CA TYR A 34 -9.39 -8.12 -8.52
C TYR A 34 -10.66 -8.98 -8.61
N ASP A 35 -11.06 -9.28 -9.83
CA ASP A 35 -12.08 -10.28 -10.09
C ASP A 35 -11.43 -11.66 -10.03
N VAL A 36 -11.91 -12.49 -9.12
CA VAL A 36 -11.37 -13.83 -8.87
C VAL A 36 -11.77 -14.81 -9.97
N ASP A 37 -12.97 -14.66 -10.52
CA ASP A 37 -13.54 -15.60 -11.48
C ASP A 37 -12.92 -15.36 -12.87
N GLU A 38 -12.80 -14.10 -13.26
CA GLU A 38 -12.17 -13.67 -14.52
C GLU A 38 -10.64 -13.58 -14.41
N ARG A 39 -10.09 -13.58 -13.19
CA ARG A 39 -8.67 -13.36 -12.88
C ARG A 39 -8.11 -12.06 -13.47
N ILE A 40 -8.91 -11.02 -13.56
CA ILE A 40 -8.51 -9.71 -14.10
C ILE A 40 -8.63 -8.60 -13.04
N LEU A 41 -7.89 -7.52 -13.23
CA LEU A 41 -8.14 -6.28 -12.52
C LEU A 41 -9.20 -5.50 -13.28
N LYS A 42 -10.20 -4.99 -12.56
CA LYS A 42 -11.26 -4.16 -13.14
C LYS A 42 -11.65 -3.03 -12.21
N THR A 43 -12.31 -2.02 -12.75
CA THR A 43 -12.90 -0.95 -11.96
C THR A 43 -14.02 -1.53 -11.09
N PRO A 44 -14.00 -1.31 -9.77
CA PRO A 44 -15.05 -1.83 -8.90
C PRO A 44 -16.36 -1.07 -9.13
N LYS A 45 -17.49 -1.71 -8.83
CA LYS A 45 -18.81 -1.05 -8.87
C LYS A 45 -19.00 -0.05 -7.73
N SER A 46 -18.39 -0.32 -6.58
CA SER A 46 -18.37 0.56 -5.42
C SER A 46 -16.98 0.57 -4.79
N ILE A 47 -16.65 1.67 -4.12
CA ILE A 47 -15.41 1.83 -3.36
C ILE A 47 -15.59 1.57 -1.86
N GLY A 48 -16.82 1.32 -1.42
CA GLY A 48 -17.18 1.19 -0.01
C GLY A 48 -17.32 2.56 0.66
N PHE A 49 -18.54 2.89 1.10
CA PHE A 49 -18.87 4.11 1.83
C PHE A 49 -18.84 3.84 3.32
N TYR A 50 -18.08 4.64 4.06
CA TYR A 50 -18.03 4.53 5.50
C TYR A 50 -19.38 4.88 6.12
N ARG A 51 -19.78 4.07 7.09
CA ARG A 51 -20.88 4.34 8.01
C ARG A 51 -20.45 4.13 9.45
N GLN A 52 -21.05 4.88 10.35
CA GLN A 52 -20.95 4.63 11.78
C GLN A 52 -21.98 3.55 12.17
N PRO A 53 -21.58 2.46 12.86
CA PRO A 53 -22.54 1.49 13.38
C PRO A 53 -23.48 2.12 14.41
N ASN A 54 -24.74 1.71 14.38
CA ASN A 54 -25.75 2.05 15.36
C ASN A 54 -25.47 1.37 16.72
N PRO A 55 -26.01 1.90 17.83
CA PRO A 55 -25.76 1.34 19.16
C PRO A 55 -26.10 -0.15 19.33
N ASP A 56 -27.11 -0.64 18.63
CA ASP A 56 -27.59 -2.03 18.64
C ASP A 56 -26.74 -3.00 17.81
N GLU A 57 -25.85 -2.47 16.96
CA GLU A 57 -24.87 -3.27 16.18
C GLU A 57 -23.60 -3.58 17.00
N TYR A 58 -23.51 -3.10 18.24
CA TYR A 58 -22.44 -3.42 19.16
C TYR A 58 -22.83 -4.56 20.12
N PRO A 59 -21.87 -5.41 20.53
CA PRO A 59 -20.45 -5.38 20.18
C PRO A 59 -20.15 -5.96 18.79
N ILE A 60 -19.14 -5.39 18.11
CA ILE A 60 -18.59 -5.98 16.89
C ILE A 60 -17.51 -7.00 17.31
N ASP A 61 -17.69 -8.26 16.92
CA ASP A 61 -16.68 -9.31 17.11
C ASP A 61 -15.69 -9.34 15.96
N LEU A 62 -14.47 -8.83 16.20
CA LEU A 62 -13.43 -8.78 15.18
C LEU A 62 -12.78 -10.14 14.89
N ALA A 63 -12.97 -11.14 15.76
CA ALA A 63 -12.51 -12.50 15.51
C ALA A 63 -13.51 -13.31 14.69
N LYS A 64 -14.74 -12.80 14.49
CA LYS A 64 -15.75 -13.41 13.62
C LYS A 64 -15.18 -13.56 12.21
N GLY A 65 -15.41 -14.71 11.59
CA GLY A 65 -15.08 -14.95 10.18
C GLY A 65 -13.63 -15.33 9.88
N TYR A 66 -12.70 -15.31 10.85
CA TYR A 66 -11.30 -15.73 10.58
C TYR A 66 -11.19 -17.19 10.13
N GLN A 67 -11.95 -18.10 10.77
CA GLN A 67 -11.88 -19.54 10.46
C GLN A 67 -12.31 -19.85 9.02
N ASP A 68 -13.28 -19.09 8.50
CA ASP A 68 -13.83 -19.27 7.16
C ASP A 68 -13.29 -18.24 6.15
N MET A 69 -12.23 -17.53 6.52
CA MET A 69 -11.62 -16.49 5.70
C MET A 69 -10.98 -17.07 4.44
N ILE A 70 -11.19 -16.41 3.30
CA ILE A 70 -10.54 -16.75 2.04
C ILE A 70 -9.26 -15.93 1.92
N PHE A 71 -8.11 -16.60 1.97
CA PHE A 71 -6.79 -15.97 1.98
C PHE A 71 -6.28 -15.65 0.59
N SER A 72 -5.56 -14.54 0.41
CA SER A 72 -5.02 -14.15 -0.88
C SER A 72 -3.96 -15.11 -1.42
N ILE A 73 -3.23 -15.82 -0.56
CA ILE A 73 -2.21 -16.81 -0.97
C ILE A 73 -2.82 -17.99 -1.74
N SER A 74 -4.12 -18.22 -1.61
CA SER A 74 -4.83 -19.23 -2.39
C SER A 74 -4.87 -18.92 -3.89
N ASP A 75 -4.54 -17.68 -4.28
CA ASP A 75 -4.50 -17.22 -5.67
C ASP A 75 -3.14 -16.54 -5.98
N PRO A 76 -2.19 -17.29 -6.57
CA PRO A 76 -0.91 -16.74 -7.01
C PRO A 76 -1.03 -15.60 -8.03
N ASP A 77 -2.04 -15.63 -8.91
CA ASP A 77 -2.21 -14.63 -9.98
C ASP A 77 -2.56 -13.26 -9.37
N HIS A 78 -3.43 -13.25 -8.36
CA HIS A 78 -3.75 -12.05 -7.58
C HIS A 78 -2.50 -11.40 -6.95
N TYR A 79 -1.58 -12.22 -6.44
CA TYR A 79 -0.35 -11.80 -5.77
C TYR A 79 0.73 -11.29 -6.74
N LEU A 80 0.76 -11.86 -7.95
CA LEU A 80 1.74 -11.52 -8.97
C LEU A 80 1.40 -10.22 -9.70
N LYS A 81 0.11 -9.93 -9.92
CA LYS A 81 -0.33 -8.71 -10.63
C LYS A 81 0.00 -7.45 -9.85
N GLN A 82 0.96 -6.69 -10.34
CA GLN A 82 1.25 -5.35 -9.86
C GLN A 82 0.24 -4.36 -10.45
N LYS A 83 -0.55 -3.76 -9.56
CA LYS A 83 -1.70 -2.91 -9.92
C LYS A 83 -1.27 -1.65 -10.68
N THR A 84 -0.04 -1.17 -10.44
CA THR A 84 0.57 -0.06 -11.19
C THR A 84 0.94 -0.44 -12.62
N LEU A 85 1.41 -1.67 -12.87
CA LEU A 85 1.79 -2.13 -14.21
C LEU A 85 0.53 -2.24 -15.08
N HIS A 86 -0.54 -2.81 -14.52
CA HIS A 86 -1.83 -2.91 -15.20
C HIS A 86 -2.41 -1.53 -15.54
N TYR A 87 -2.33 -0.57 -14.62
CA TYR A 87 -2.73 0.81 -14.93
C TYR A 87 -1.92 1.40 -16.08
N ILE A 88 -0.60 1.19 -16.12
CA ILE A 88 0.25 1.69 -17.21
C ILE A 88 -0.17 1.07 -18.55
N MET A 89 -0.42 -0.24 -18.59
CA MET A 89 -0.86 -0.94 -19.80
C MET A 89 -2.25 -0.52 -20.27
N SER A 90 -3.11 -0.03 -19.37
CA SER A 90 -4.43 0.48 -19.73
C SER A 90 -4.39 1.91 -20.31
N GLN A 91 -3.22 2.55 -20.38
CA GLN A 91 -3.07 3.87 -20.98
C GLN A 91 -2.70 3.78 -22.46
N ASN A 92 -3.21 4.73 -23.26
CA ASN A 92 -2.87 4.86 -24.69
C ASN A 92 -1.38 5.13 -24.93
N GLN A 93 -0.73 5.82 -23.98
CA GLN A 93 0.70 6.12 -24.01
C GLN A 93 1.27 5.84 -22.64
N ARG A 94 2.50 5.31 -22.60
CA ARG A 94 3.18 5.06 -21.32
C ARG A 94 3.38 6.38 -20.56
N PRO A 95 2.75 6.55 -19.38
CA PRO A 95 2.98 7.72 -18.56
C PRO A 95 4.43 7.72 -18.04
N LYS A 96 5.08 8.88 -18.05
CA LYS A 96 6.47 9.02 -17.60
C LYS A 96 6.55 9.16 -16.08
N PHE A 97 6.98 8.09 -15.42
CA PHE A 97 7.29 8.05 -13.99
C PHE A 97 8.73 7.60 -13.78
N ASP A 98 9.36 8.11 -12.73
CA ASP A 98 10.74 7.76 -12.39
C ASP A 98 10.77 6.50 -11.50
N ILE A 99 9.70 6.28 -10.71
CA ILE A 99 9.55 5.12 -9.83
C ILE A 99 8.12 4.58 -9.89
N CYS A 100 7.98 3.25 -10.00
CA CYS A 100 6.71 2.53 -9.91
C CYS A 100 6.73 1.50 -8.79
N THR A 101 5.75 1.52 -7.87
CA THR A 101 5.76 0.62 -6.70
C THR A 101 4.39 0.43 -6.05
N ALA A 102 4.35 -0.12 -4.84
CA ALA A 102 3.19 -0.10 -3.96
C ALA A 102 3.50 0.72 -2.70
N ARG A 103 2.51 1.43 -2.16
CA ARG A 103 2.62 2.13 -0.87
C ARG A 103 3.10 1.19 0.23
N GLY A 104 2.69 -0.08 0.18
CA GLY A 104 3.17 -1.13 1.08
C GLY A 104 4.69 -1.28 1.05
N ALA A 105 5.32 -1.32 -0.14
CA ALA A 105 6.78 -1.42 -0.25
C ALA A 105 7.48 -0.17 0.33
N LEU A 106 6.97 1.04 0.03
CA LEU A 106 7.50 2.29 0.59
C LEU A 106 7.40 2.34 2.11
N LYS A 107 6.30 1.84 2.67
CA LYS A 107 6.08 1.71 4.11
C LYS A 107 7.09 0.75 4.75
N GLU A 108 7.28 -0.42 4.14
CA GLU A 108 8.22 -1.44 4.63
C GLU A 108 9.67 -0.94 4.59
N ILE A 109 10.07 -0.23 3.54
CA ILE A 109 11.38 0.43 3.45
C ILE A 109 11.58 1.44 4.60
N ASN A 110 10.53 2.14 5.02
CA ASN A 110 10.63 3.17 6.05
C ASN A 110 10.54 2.65 7.49
N TYR A 111 9.67 1.66 7.72
CA TYR A 111 9.28 1.21 9.06
C TYR A 111 9.66 -0.25 9.35
N GLY A 112 9.99 -1.03 8.32
CA GLY A 112 10.41 -2.40 8.47
C GLY A 112 11.81 -2.50 9.07
N ARG A 113 11.95 -3.33 10.11
CA ARG A 113 13.25 -3.57 10.77
C ARG A 113 14.11 -4.57 10.00
N ASN A 114 13.46 -5.53 9.34
CA ASN A 114 14.05 -6.64 8.61
C ASN A 114 13.25 -6.86 7.33
N THR A 115 13.50 -6.03 6.32
CA THR A 115 12.73 -6.03 5.08
C THR A 115 13.64 -6.31 3.90
N ASP A 116 13.14 -7.13 2.97
CA ASP A 116 13.76 -7.35 1.67
C ASP A 116 12.85 -6.77 0.58
N PHE A 117 13.46 -6.16 -0.43
CA PHE A 117 12.75 -5.65 -1.60
C PHE A 117 13.62 -5.79 -2.84
N ALA A 118 12.96 -6.00 -3.97
CA ALA A 118 13.59 -6.06 -5.28
C ALA A 118 13.38 -4.74 -6.01
N ALA A 119 14.36 -4.32 -6.80
CA ALA A 119 14.22 -3.26 -7.78
C ALA A 119 14.73 -3.69 -9.16
N ILE A 120 14.08 -3.18 -10.20
CA ILE A 120 14.43 -3.35 -11.61
C ILE A 120 14.41 -1.97 -12.26
N HIS A 121 15.44 -1.61 -13.00
CA HIS A 121 15.47 -0.38 -13.79
C HIS A 121 15.18 -0.78 -15.23
N PHE A 122 14.11 -0.25 -15.79
CA PHE A 122 13.69 -0.58 -17.14
C PHE A 122 13.01 0.61 -17.83
N LYS A 123 13.58 1.03 -18.96
CA LYS A 123 13.20 2.17 -19.79
C LYS A 123 12.97 3.42 -18.94
N ASP A 124 14.02 3.90 -18.29
CA ASP A 124 14.05 5.09 -17.44
C ASP A 124 13.14 5.08 -16.21
N CYS A 125 12.60 3.92 -15.81
CA CYS A 125 11.77 3.77 -14.62
C CYS A 125 12.30 2.70 -13.68
N ILE A 126 12.32 2.99 -12.38
CA ILE A 126 12.70 2.03 -11.35
C ILE A 126 11.43 1.42 -10.76
N TYR A 127 11.24 0.13 -10.97
CA TYR A 127 10.16 -0.63 -10.37
C TYR A 127 10.64 -1.20 -9.06
N ILE A 128 9.82 -1.12 -8.00
CA ILE A 128 10.16 -1.62 -6.67
C ILE A 128 9.04 -2.52 -6.15
N LYS A 129 9.38 -3.73 -5.72
CA LYS A 129 8.47 -4.70 -5.11
C LYS A 129 9.03 -5.22 -3.80
N SER A 130 8.19 -5.33 -2.77
CA SER A 130 8.60 -6.01 -1.52
C SER A 130 8.71 -7.51 -1.74
N ILE A 131 9.79 -8.12 -1.22
CA ILE A 131 9.98 -9.57 -1.22
C ILE A 131 9.43 -10.07 0.10
N LYS A 132 8.12 -10.30 0.16
CA LYS A 132 7.50 -11.04 1.25
C LYS A 132 7.15 -12.44 0.78
N ASN A 133 7.38 -13.42 1.65
CA ASN A 133 6.69 -14.68 1.51
C ASN A 133 5.21 -14.38 1.75
N ALA A 134 4.34 -14.83 0.86
CA ALA A 134 2.92 -14.81 1.16
C ALA A 134 2.71 -15.68 2.41
N VAL A 135 2.18 -15.08 3.47
CA VAL A 135 1.82 -15.77 4.70
C VAL A 135 0.38 -15.38 4.99
N ASN A 136 -0.43 -16.33 5.45
CA ASN A 136 -1.77 -16.02 5.91
C ASN A 136 -1.70 -14.98 7.03
N PRO A 137 -2.63 -14.01 7.06
CA PRO A 137 -2.75 -13.14 8.23
C PRO A 137 -2.91 -14.01 9.47
N SER A 138 -2.30 -13.59 10.56
CA SER A 138 -2.69 -14.08 11.88
C SER A 138 -4.15 -13.71 12.18
N PRO A 139 -4.81 -14.40 13.14
CA PRO A 139 -6.15 -14.01 13.60
C PRO A 139 -6.23 -12.52 13.92
N ARG A 140 -5.19 -11.99 14.59
CA ARG A 140 -5.11 -10.57 14.94
C ARG A 140 -5.06 -9.64 13.72
N GLU A 141 -4.37 -10.01 12.67
CA GLU A 141 -4.30 -9.23 11.42
C GLU A 141 -5.63 -9.27 10.65
N SER A 142 -6.42 -10.34 10.82
CA SER A 142 -7.74 -10.46 10.21
C SER A 142 -8.76 -9.45 10.75
N TYR A 143 -8.57 -8.97 11.98
CA TYR A 143 -9.49 -8.02 12.63
C TYR A 143 -9.71 -6.75 11.81
N GLN A 144 -8.72 -6.32 11.04
CA GLN A 144 -8.87 -5.15 10.18
C GLN A 144 -9.84 -5.41 9.02
N TYR A 145 -9.91 -6.65 8.51
CA TYR A 145 -10.82 -7.05 7.44
C TYR A 145 -12.25 -7.18 7.98
N GLU A 146 -12.43 -7.84 9.13
CA GLU A 146 -13.74 -7.93 9.78
C GLU A 146 -14.27 -6.55 10.17
N LEU A 147 -13.42 -5.65 10.69
CA LEU A 147 -13.83 -4.28 10.95
C LEU A 147 -14.34 -3.60 9.67
N ARG A 148 -13.61 -3.72 8.54
CA ARG A 148 -14.04 -3.07 7.29
C ARG A 148 -15.39 -3.60 6.81
N LYS A 149 -15.62 -4.91 6.91
CA LYS A 149 -16.90 -5.53 6.56
C LYS A 149 -18.07 -4.90 7.31
N ASN A 150 -17.87 -4.52 8.57
CA ASN A 150 -18.88 -3.88 9.39
C ASN A 150 -19.02 -2.36 9.16
N LEU A 151 -18.01 -1.70 8.59
CA LEU A 151 -17.96 -0.23 8.48
C LEU A 151 -18.18 0.32 7.07
N PHE A 152 -18.01 -0.49 6.02
CA PHE A 152 -18.09 -0.03 4.64
C PHE A 152 -19.20 -0.76 3.90
N VAL A 153 -20.01 0.01 3.18
CA VAL A 153 -21.18 -0.48 2.44
C VAL A 153 -21.13 -0.01 0.99
N ASP A 154 -21.78 -0.73 0.08
CA ASP A 154 -21.71 -0.42 -1.34
C ASP A 154 -22.47 0.87 -1.71
N THR A 155 -23.55 1.19 -1.01
CA THR A 155 -24.35 2.43 -1.19
C THR A 155 -24.46 3.19 0.13
N PRO A 156 -24.36 4.53 0.13
CA PRO A 156 -24.61 5.32 1.34
C PRO A 156 -25.98 5.03 1.97
N GLY A 157 -26.00 4.75 3.27
CA GLY A 157 -27.21 4.46 4.03
C GLY A 157 -27.56 2.97 4.13
N ASP A 158 -26.92 2.10 3.36
CA ASP A 158 -27.13 0.65 3.45
C ASP A 158 -26.58 0.07 4.75
N LEU A 159 -27.08 -1.13 5.10
CA LEU A 159 -26.49 -1.99 6.12
C LEU A 159 -25.41 -2.88 5.50
N PRO A 160 -24.35 -3.24 6.25
CA PRO A 160 -23.31 -4.11 5.76
C PRO A 160 -23.79 -5.55 5.71
N ASP A 161 -23.27 -6.29 4.73
CA ASP A 161 -23.43 -7.73 4.68
C ASP A 161 -22.46 -8.41 5.66
N VAL A 162 -22.88 -8.51 6.93
CA VAL A 162 -22.08 -9.10 8.00
C VAL A 162 -22.00 -10.63 7.94
N GLU A 163 -22.78 -11.27 7.07
CA GLU A 163 -22.80 -12.71 6.86
C GLU A 163 -21.88 -13.14 5.71
N GLN A 164 -21.48 -12.19 4.86
CA GLN A 164 -20.45 -12.44 3.85
C GLN A 164 -19.15 -12.93 4.50
N ARG A 165 -18.56 -13.96 3.89
CA ARG A 165 -17.23 -14.45 4.25
C ARG A 165 -16.17 -13.38 3.95
N LEU A 166 -15.17 -13.28 4.81
CA LEU A 166 -14.01 -12.43 4.55
C LEU A 166 -13.22 -12.97 3.37
N ASP A 167 -13.04 -12.15 2.33
CA ASP A 167 -12.23 -12.48 1.16
C ASP A 167 -11.10 -11.47 0.97
N GLN A 168 -9.87 -11.91 1.25
CA GLN A 168 -8.67 -11.07 1.08
C GLN A 168 -8.32 -10.76 -0.36
N ARG A 169 -8.89 -11.46 -1.34
CA ARG A 169 -8.62 -11.20 -2.75
C ARG A 169 -9.43 -10.02 -3.24
N LYS A 170 -10.59 -9.77 -2.62
CA LYS A 170 -11.53 -8.69 -2.98
C LYS A 170 -11.21 -7.38 -2.26
N GLN A 171 -9.96 -6.93 -2.34
CA GLN A 171 -9.55 -5.64 -1.81
C GLN A 171 -9.57 -4.58 -2.91
N ILE A 172 -9.91 -3.36 -2.52
CA ILE A 172 -9.89 -2.21 -3.41
C ILE A 172 -8.52 -1.54 -3.33
N TYR A 173 -7.96 -1.26 -4.50
CA TYR A 173 -6.70 -0.55 -4.66
C TYR A 173 -6.92 0.68 -5.52
N ALA A 174 -6.24 1.77 -5.20
CA ALA A 174 -6.15 2.94 -6.08
C ALA A 174 -4.70 3.17 -6.48
N ASN A 175 -4.48 3.57 -7.74
CA ASN A 175 -3.17 4.02 -8.18
C ASN A 175 -3.08 5.53 -8.03
N PHE A 176 -2.02 5.97 -7.36
CA PHE A 176 -1.73 7.38 -7.12
C PHE A 176 -0.41 7.76 -7.76
N SER A 177 -0.30 9.00 -8.22
CA SER A 177 0.99 9.62 -8.46
C SER A 177 1.25 10.74 -7.47
N ALA A 178 2.53 10.99 -7.18
CA ALA A 178 2.96 12.15 -6.43
C ALA A 178 4.38 12.57 -6.84
N HIS A 179 4.82 13.71 -6.33
CA HIS A 179 6.21 14.13 -6.35
C HIS A 179 6.83 13.92 -4.97
N LEU A 180 7.97 13.25 -4.93
CA LEU A 180 8.84 13.13 -3.76
C LEU A 180 10.21 13.68 -4.12
N GLY A 181 10.47 14.95 -3.80
CA GLY A 181 11.67 15.65 -4.25
C GLY A 181 11.75 15.66 -5.77
N ILE A 182 12.81 15.09 -6.34
CA ILE A 182 13.01 15.02 -7.79
C ILE A 182 12.24 13.89 -8.48
N PHE A 183 11.60 13.00 -7.73
CA PHE A 183 10.95 11.81 -8.28
C PHE A 183 9.46 12.00 -8.49
N ARG A 184 9.00 11.72 -9.71
CA ARG A 184 7.60 11.39 -10.00
C ARG A 184 7.39 9.92 -9.70
N ILE A 185 6.61 9.65 -8.66
CA ILE A 185 6.34 8.30 -8.21
C ILE A 185 4.92 7.89 -8.59
N LEU A 186 4.75 6.69 -9.12
CA LEU A 186 3.47 6.02 -9.28
C LEU A 186 3.40 4.87 -8.27
N TYR A 187 2.33 4.81 -7.48
CA TYR A 187 2.18 3.75 -6.49
C TYR A 187 0.74 3.31 -6.32
N SER A 188 0.56 2.00 -6.17
CA SER A 188 -0.71 1.41 -5.77
C SER A 188 -0.87 1.45 -4.24
N ALA A 189 -2.08 1.71 -3.76
CA ALA A 189 -2.41 1.68 -2.35
C ALA A 189 -3.76 1.01 -2.13
N GLU A 190 -3.78 0.06 -1.18
CA GLU A 190 -5.02 -0.53 -0.67
C GLU A 190 -5.84 0.52 0.08
N MET A 191 -7.12 0.58 -0.24
CA MET A 191 -8.09 1.51 0.33
C MET A 191 -9.11 0.76 1.16
N SER A 192 -9.52 1.35 2.29
CA SER A 192 -10.62 0.80 3.09
C SER A 192 -11.97 1.23 2.53
N GLY A 193 -12.06 2.49 2.06
CA GLY A 193 -13.23 3.06 1.42
C GLY A 193 -13.17 4.59 1.43
N VAL A 194 -14.34 5.22 1.40
CA VAL A 194 -14.49 6.69 1.37
C VAL A 194 -15.48 7.21 2.41
N ASP A 195 -15.31 8.46 2.81
CA ASP A 195 -16.24 9.21 3.66
C ASP A 195 -17.26 10.03 2.84
N ASN A 196 -17.42 9.74 1.55
CA ASN A 196 -18.48 10.34 0.72
C ASN A 196 -19.86 10.00 1.33
N THR A 197 -20.76 10.98 1.38
CA THR A 197 -22.13 10.80 1.91
C THR A 197 -23.15 10.61 0.80
N GLU A 198 -22.81 11.09 -0.40
CA GLU A 198 -23.61 10.90 -1.60
C GLU A 198 -23.01 9.77 -2.46
N PRO A 199 -23.85 9.04 -3.22
CA PRO A 199 -23.37 8.09 -4.21
C PRO A 199 -22.37 8.73 -5.17
N LEU A 200 -21.37 7.95 -5.57
CA LEU A 200 -20.39 8.35 -6.57
C LEU A 200 -20.86 7.91 -7.95
N GLY A 201 -20.47 8.66 -8.98
CA GLY A 201 -20.70 8.30 -10.38
C GLY A 201 -19.77 7.19 -10.87
N ASP A 202 -19.52 7.15 -12.18
CA ASP A 202 -18.61 6.19 -12.79
C ASP A 202 -17.17 6.38 -12.29
N LEU A 203 -16.59 5.34 -11.67
CA LEU A 203 -15.21 5.36 -11.17
C LEU A 203 -14.14 5.30 -12.29
N ASN A 204 -14.55 5.22 -13.55
CA ASN A 204 -13.66 5.46 -14.70
C ASN A 204 -13.57 6.95 -15.08
N ASP A 205 -14.47 7.80 -14.57
CA ASP A 205 -14.46 9.24 -14.84
C ASP A 205 -13.42 9.96 -13.96
N PRO A 206 -12.40 10.61 -14.56
CA PRO A 206 -11.40 11.39 -13.81
C PRO A 206 -12.00 12.46 -12.89
N ASP A 207 -13.15 13.05 -13.23
CA ASP A 207 -13.80 14.06 -12.40
C ASP A 207 -14.52 13.45 -11.20
N VAL A 208 -15.01 12.22 -11.31
CA VAL A 208 -15.51 11.46 -10.16
C VAL A 208 -14.34 11.07 -9.24
N LEU A 209 -13.20 10.64 -9.81
CA LEU A 209 -12.03 10.28 -9.01
C LEU A 209 -11.51 11.43 -8.13
N LYS A 210 -11.57 12.68 -8.61
CA LYS A 210 -11.20 13.88 -7.83
C LYS A 210 -12.12 14.14 -6.62
N GLN A 211 -13.32 13.58 -6.62
CA GLN A 211 -14.32 13.74 -5.55
C GLN A 211 -14.16 12.71 -4.44
N LEU A 212 -13.31 11.69 -4.63
CA LEU A 212 -13.10 10.63 -3.64
C LEU A 212 -12.51 11.18 -2.35
N ARG A 213 -13.25 11.04 -1.25
CA ARG A 213 -12.80 11.39 0.10
C ARG A 213 -12.34 10.13 0.80
N PHE A 214 -11.17 9.63 0.41
CA PHE A 214 -10.62 8.40 0.99
C PHE A 214 -10.54 8.45 2.52
N THR A 215 -10.80 7.29 3.13
CA THR A 215 -10.69 7.06 4.57
C THR A 215 -9.96 5.76 4.85
N MET A 216 -9.53 5.57 6.10
CA MET A 216 -8.95 4.31 6.55
C MET A 216 -9.58 3.84 7.85
N ALA A 217 -9.73 2.52 7.99
CA ALA A 217 -10.12 1.90 9.25
C ALA A 217 -8.94 1.15 9.86
N LYS A 218 -8.72 1.35 11.17
CA LYS A 218 -7.69 0.66 11.96
C LYS A 218 -8.30 0.14 13.26
N VAL A 219 -7.64 -0.86 13.82
CA VAL A 219 -7.98 -1.48 15.11
C VAL A 219 -6.86 -1.24 16.11
N ARG A 220 -7.21 -1.00 17.37
CA ARG A 220 -6.26 -0.85 18.48
C ARG A 220 -6.82 -1.52 19.73
N GLN A 221 -5.98 -2.20 20.50
CA GLN A 221 -6.38 -2.79 21.76
C GLN A 221 -6.63 -1.68 22.78
N MET A 222 -7.63 -1.85 23.65
CA MET A 222 -7.89 -0.92 24.74
C MET A 222 -6.68 -0.78 25.69
N LYS A 223 -6.58 0.37 26.38
CA LYS A 223 -5.41 0.78 27.19
C LYS A 223 -4.96 -0.24 28.24
N ASN A 224 -5.88 -1.07 28.71
CA ASN A 224 -5.64 -2.06 29.76
C ASN A 224 -5.16 -3.41 29.21
N GLY A 225 -5.10 -3.57 27.88
CA GLY A 225 -4.67 -4.82 27.25
C GLY A 225 -3.15 -4.97 27.15
N PRO A 226 -2.64 -6.21 27.04
CA PRO A 226 -1.21 -6.52 27.06
C PRO A 226 -0.40 -5.89 25.91
N ASP A 227 -1.01 -5.67 24.73
CA ASP A 227 -0.32 -5.16 23.54
C ASP A 227 -0.43 -3.64 23.35
N TYR A 228 -1.16 -2.92 24.22
CA TYR A 228 -1.45 -1.49 24.04
C TYR A 228 -0.18 -0.63 23.88
N THR A 229 0.88 -0.92 24.64
CA THR A 229 2.14 -0.15 24.59
C THR A 229 2.89 -0.35 23.28
N ARG A 230 2.84 -1.55 22.69
CA ARG A 230 3.40 -1.87 21.38
C ARG A 230 2.64 -1.13 20.28
N GLU A 231 1.32 -1.07 20.41
CA GLU A 231 0.44 -0.42 19.43
C GLU A 231 0.49 1.10 19.47
N LYS A 232 0.77 1.74 20.61
CA LYS A 232 0.91 3.22 20.67
C LYS A 232 1.97 3.77 19.72
N ASN A 233 2.97 2.96 19.35
CA ASN A 233 4.07 3.37 18.48
C ASN A 233 3.77 3.28 16.97
N ILE A 234 2.56 2.87 16.57
CA ILE A 234 2.20 2.67 15.16
C ILE A 234 1.58 3.91 14.50
N GLU A 235 1.22 4.94 15.28
CA GLU A 235 0.63 6.18 14.75
C GLU A 235 1.47 6.88 13.67
N PRO A 236 2.81 6.96 13.77
CA PRO A 236 3.62 7.52 12.68
C PRO A 236 3.50 6.71 11.37
N GLU A 237 3.33 5.39 11.47
CA GLU A 237 3.13 4.52 10.31
C GLU A 237 1.75 4.74 9.68
N TRP A 238 0.71 4.96 10.50
CA TRP A 238 -0.62 5.33 10.02
C TRP A 238 -0.62 6.70 9.36
N LEU A 239 0.04 7.69 9.97
CA LEU A 239 0.23 9.01 9.39
C LEU A 239 0.94 8.92 8.04
N PHE A 240 2.00 8.13 7.94
CA PHE A 240 2.70 7.89 6.67
C PHE A 240 1.75 7.30 5.61
N GLN A 241 1.00 6.25 5.96
CA GLN A 241 0.04 5.64 5.04
C GLN A 241 -1.03 6.62 4.57
N ALA A 242 -1.59 7.44 5.47
CA ALA A 242 -2.60 8.43 5.18
C ALA A 242 -2.06 9.57 4.30
N HIS A 243 -0.86 10.05 4.61
CA HIS A 243 -0.20 11.14 3.88
C HIS A 243 0.01 10.78 2.41
N PHE A 244 0.37 9.53 2.11
CA PHE A 244 0.55 9.06 0.73
C PHE A 244 -0.74 8.99 -0.10
N VAL A 245 -1.93 9.08 0.48
CA VAL A 245 -3.18 8.96 -0.28
C VAL A 245 -4.14 10.11 0.03
N GLY A 246 -3.66 11.19 0.66
CA GLY A 246 -4.46 12.36 0.99
C GLY A 246 -5.62 12.10 1.95
N ILE A 247 -5.57 11.03 2.75
CA ILE A 247 -6.62 10.74 3.73
C ILE A 247 -6.64 11.82 4.80
N LYS A 248 -7.84 12.32 5.11
CA LYS A 248 -8.06 13.36 6.14
C LYS A 248 -8.53 12.79 7.47
N GLN A 249 -9.20 11.64 7.46
CA GLN A 249 -9.78 11.03 8.64
C GLN A 249 -9.42 9.55 8.75
N LEU A 250 -9.18 9.10 9.98
CA LEU A 250 -8.94 7.72 10.36
C LEU A 250 -10.07 7.26 11.28
N ARG A 251 -10.68 6.12 10.97
CA ARG A 251 -11.67 5.43 11.80
C ARG A 251 -10.94 4.41 12.68
N LEU A 252 -10.96 4.60 13.99
CA LEU A 252 -10.25 3.76 14.96
C LEU A 252 -11.22 2.98 15.84
N ALA A 253 -11.20 1.65 15.71
CA ALA A 253 -11.93 0.77 16.60
C ALA A 253 -11.05 0.32 17.76
N HIS A 254 -11.54 0.50 18.99
CA HIS A 254 -10.88 -0.02 20.19
C HIS A 254 -11.51 -1.36 20.57
N PHE A 255 -10.71 -2.42 20.64
CA PHE A 255 -11.20 -3.76 21.00
C PHE A 255 -10.60 -4.22 22.34
N ASN A 256 -11.36 -5.04 23.07
CA ASN A 256 -10.95 -5.62 24.35
C ASN A 256 -10.20 -6.96 24.16
N GLU A 257 -9.84 -7.63 25.25
CA GLU A 257 -9.11 -8.91 25.20
C GLU A 257 -9.89 -10.05 24.50
N LYS A 258 -11.20 -9.92 24.36
CA LYS A 258 -12.08 -10.87 23.66
C LYS A 258 -12.28 -10.52 22.18
N ALA A 259 -11.47 -9.64 21.61
CA ALA A 259 -11.63 -9.14 20.23
C ALA A 259 -12.90 -8.31 19.98
N LEU A 260 -13.61 -7.90 21.03
CA LEU A 260 -14.88 -7.18 20.90
C LEU A 260 -14.65 -5.67 20.90
N VAL A 261 -15.25 -4.99 19.93
CA VAL A 261 -15.40 -3.53 19.93
C VAL A 261 -16.73 -3.22 20.60
N THR A 262 -16.69 -2.59 21.77
CA THR A 262 -17.88 -2.28 22.59
C THR A 262 -18.21 -0.80 22.65
N GLN A 263 -17.42 0.03 21.97
CA GLN A 263 -17.53 1.49 21.98
C GLN A 263 -17.66 2.01 20.55
N PRO A 264 -18.31 3.16 20.34
CA PRO A 264 -18.36 3.81 19.05
C PRO A 264 -16.98 3.95 18.40
N ILE A 265 -16.92 3.73 17.08
CA ILE A 265 -15.69 3.94 16.32
C ILE A 265 -15.21 5.39 16.47
N GLU A 266 -13.96 5.56 16.91
CA GLU A 266 -13.37 6.88 17.11
C GLU A 266 -12.97 7.48 15.75
N THR A 267 -13.21 8.78 15.59
CA THR A 267 -12.72 9.54 14.44
C THR A 267 -11.49 10.34 14.81
N ILE A 268 -10.36 10.01 14.20
CA ILE A 268 -9.10 10.74 14.35
C ILE A 268 -8.88 11.61 13.12
N GLN A 269 -8.69 12.92 13.32
CA GLN A 269 -8.27 13.81 12.26
C GLN A 269 -6.77 13.60 11.98
N ILE A 270 -6.41 13.38 10.72
CA ILE A 270 -5.00 13.19 10.33
C ILE A 270 -4.16 14.44 10.61
N SER A 271 -4.77 15.63 10.59
CA SER A 271 -4.12 16.88 11.00
C SER A 271 -3.59 16.83 12.44
N ASP A 272 -4.27 16.13 13.35
CA ASP A 272 -3.84 16.04 14.74
C ASP A 272 -2.69 15.04 14.90
N LEU A 273 -2.72 13.93 14.15
CA LEU A 273 -1.57 13.03 14.05
C LEU A 273 -0.36 13.74 13.42
N TYR A 274 -0.59 14.58 12.41
CA TYR A 274 0.46 15.37 11.79
C TYR A 274 1.12 16.30 12.80
N LYS A 275 0.35 17.13 13.52
CA LYS A 275 0.89 18.02 14.58
C LYS A 275 1.73 17.26 15.61
N LYS A 276 1.33 16.03 15.96
CA LYS A 276 2.02 15.18 16.93
C LYS A 276 3.29 14.53 16.40
N HIS A 277 3.33 14.18 15.11
CA HIS A 277 4.38 13.33 14.53
C HIS A 277 5.06 13.91 13.27
N GLU A 278 4.88 15.20 12.98
CA GLU A 278 5.41 15.89 11.80
C GLU A 278 6.92 15.64 11.61
N SER A 279 7.72 15.86 12.66
CA SER A 279 9.17 15.69 12.58
C SER A 279 9.58 14.25 12.23
N LYS A 280 8.80 13.25 12.68
CA LYS A 280 9.04 11.85 12.34
C LYS A 280 8.67 11.58 10.88
N LEU A 281 7.52 12.09 10.42
CA LEU A 281 7.10 11.95 9.03
C LEU A 281 8.13 12.58 8.08
N ASN A 282 8.56 13.82 8.33
CA ASN A 282 9.53 14.53 7.49
C ASN A 282 10.85 13.76 7.41
N LYS A 283 11.38 13.28 8.56
CA LYS A 283 12.60 12.44 8.58
C LYS A 283 12.45 11.16 7.74
N ARG A 284 11.26 10.54 7.75
CA ARG A 284 10.99 9.34 6.94
C ARG A 284 10.92 9.66 5.45
N LEU A 285 10.29 10.77 5.06
CA LEU A 285 10.27 11.21 3.65
C LEU A 285 11.68 11.55 3.12
N GLN A 286 12.51 12.22 3.92
CA GLN A 286 13.91 12.51 3.59
C GLN A 286 14.73 11.23 3.39
N LEU A 287 14.64 10.32 4.35
CA LEU A 287 15.30 9.03 4.31
C LEU A 287 14.88 8.22 3.06
N LEU A 288 13.58 8.17 2.78
CA LEU A 288 13.06 7.50 1.60
C LEU A 288 13.63 8.11 0.32
N HIS A 289 13.55 9.43 0.19
CA HIS A 289 14.08 10.15 -0.96
C HIS A 289 15.57 9.88 -1.19
N SER A 290 16.40 10.03 -0.14
CA SER A 290 17.83 9.78 -0.23
C SER A 290 18.16 8.33 -0.60
N LEU A 291 17.40 7.36 -0.09
CA LEU A 291 17.56 5.96 -0.47
C LEU A 291 17.21 5.77 -1.96
N LEU A 292 16.13 6.37 -2.44
CA LEU A 292 15.75 6.31 -3.85
C LEU A 292 16.79 6.96 -4.76
N CYS A 293 17.43 8.07 -4.35
CA CYS A 293 18.58 8.65 -5.06
C CYS A 293 19.75 7.66 -5.15
N LYS A 294 20.08 6.97 -4.06
CA LYS A 294 21.15 5.97 -4.06
C LYS A 294 20.82 4.77 -4.96
N ILE A 295 19.58 4.30 -4.94
CA ILE A 295 19.11 3.22 -5.82
C ILE A 295 19.20 3.66 -7.29
N LYS A 296 18.71 4.86 -7.62
CA LYS A 296 18.80 5.41 -8.98
C LYS A 296 20.24 5.48 -9.49
N ASN A 297 21.15 6.01 -8.69
CA ASN A 297 22.57 6.10 -9.08
C ASN A 297 23.22 4.72 -9.21
N LEU A 298 22.88 3.79 -8.32
CA LEU A 298 23.41 2.42 -8.36
C LEU A 298 22.99 1.65 -9.61
N MET A 299 21.79 1.91 -10.12
CA MET A 299 21.17 1.19 -11.25
C MET A 299 21.26 1.95 -12.58
N ALA A 300 22.02 3.06 -12.62
CA ALA A 300 22.03 3.98 -13.76
C ALA A 300 22.43 3.29 -15.08
N ASP A 301 23.39 2.35 -15.01
CA ASP A 301 23.92 1.64 -16.18
C ASP A 301 23.16 0.34 -16.51
N ASP A 302 22.17 -0.05 -15.69
CA ASP A 302 21.46 -1.32 -15.79
C ASP A 302 20.00 -1.14 -16.22
N ASP A 303 19.78 -0.56 -17.39
CA ASP A 303 18.46 -0.49 -18.02
C ASP A 303 18.09 -1.85 -18.67
N CYS A 304 17.61 -2.78 -17.85
CA CYS A 304 17.27 -4.14 -18.28
C CYS A 304 16.17 -4.74 -17.40
N PRO A 305 15.08 -5.27 -17.99
CA PRO A 305 13.97 -5.83 -17.21
C PRO A 305 14.35 -7.15 -16.51
N TYR A 306 15.48 -7.76 -16.89
CA TYR A 306 15.99 -9.01 -16.33
C TYR A 306 17.19 -8.81 -15.40
N THR A 307 17.61 -7.57 -15.12
CA THR A 307 18.60 -7.28 -14.08
C THR A 307 17.88 -6.83 -12.82
N THR A 308 17.91 -7.68 -11.79
CA THR A 308 17.23 -7.43 -10.52
C THR A 308 18.23 -7.14 -9.41
N TYR A 309 18.01 -6.05 -8.69
CA TYR A 309 18.71 -5.74 -7.46
C TYR A 309 17.85 -6.14 -6.26
N VAL A 310 18.38 -6.98 -5.37
CA VAL A 310 17.72 -7.39 -4.13
C VAL A 310 18.35 -6.66 -2.96
N PHE A 311 17.62 -5.73 -2.36
CA PHE A 311 18.03 -4.96 -1.21
C PHE A 311 17.57 -5.62 0.08
N ARG A 312 18.43 -5.61 1.09
CA ARG A 312 18.13 -6.11 2.44
C ARG A 312 18.38 -5.03 3.46
N VAL A 313 17.34 -4.68 4.19
CA VAL A 313 17.39 -3.78 5.34
C VAL A 313 17.50 -4.60 6.59
N ARG A 314 18.64 -4.55 7.30
CA ARG A 314 18.86 -5.23 8.57
C ARG A 314 19.61 -4.32 9.52
N ASN A 315 19.13 -4.18 10.76
CA ASN A 315 19.81 -3.37 11.79
C ASN A 315 20.18 -1.95 11.31
N ASN A 316 19.28 -1.29 10.57
CA ASN A 316 19.50 0.03 9.95
C ASN A 316 20.63 0.07 8.90
N ARG A 317 21.09 -1.07 8.38
CA ARG A 317 22.01 -1.17 7.25
C ARG A 317 21.27 -1.70 6.03
N ILE A 318 21.64 -1.17 4.88
CA ILE A 318 21.11 -1.56 3.57
C ILE A 318 22.26 -2.21 2.81
N SER A 319 22.10 -3.48 2.49
CA SER A 319 22.95 -4.19 1.55
C SER A 319 22.15 -4.58 0.32
N TYR A 320 22.85 -4.93 -0.77
CA TYR A 320 22.21 -5.44 -1.96
C TYR A 320 22.99 -6.58 -2.61
N GLU A 321 22.27 -7.37 -3.41
CA GLU A 321 22.80 -8.33 -4.37
C GLU A 321 22.26 -7.98 -5.76
N ARG A 322 23.12 -8.05 -6.78
CA ARG A 322 22.75 -7.88 -8.18
C ARG A 322 22.58 -9.25 -8.83
N HIS A 323 21.47 -9.46 -9.50
CA HIS A 323 21.16 -10.68 -10.24
C HIS A 323 20.94 -10.34 -11.71
N VAL A 324 21.77 -10.91 -12.58
CA VAL A 324 21.70 -10.69 -14.04
C VAL A 324 20.98 -11.84 -14.70
N GLY A 325 20.10 -11.52 -15.66
CA GLY A 325 19.30 -12.49 -16.39
C GLY A 325 18.09 -12.96 -15.61
N GLN A 326 17.21 -13.69 -16.29
CA GLN A 326 15.94 -14.14 -15.71
C GLN A 326 16.18 -14.96 -14.44
N ASN A 327 15.54 -14.55 -13.36
CA ASN A 327 15.71 -15.14 -12.04
C ASN A 327 14.42 -15.03 -11.21
N LYS A 328 14.37 -15.72 -10.07
CA LYS A 328 13.17 -15.76 -9.21
C LYS A 328 12.74 -14.41 -8.60
N TYR A 329 13.59 -13.39 -8.68
CA TYR A 329 13.28 -12.03 -8.21
C TYR A 329 12.80 -11.10 -9.33
N CYS A 330 12.89 -11.53 -10.60
CA CYS A 330 12.21 -10.83 -11.70
C CYS A 330 10.71 -10.82 -11.43
N PHE A 331 10.10 -9.65 -11.54
CA PHE A 331 8.69 -9.45 -11.18
C PHE A 331 7.90 -8.64 -12.20
N LEU A 332 8.56 -8.15 -13.26
CA LEU A 332 7.89 -7.63 -14.43
C LEU A 332 7.53 -8.84 -15.29
N ASP A 333 6.26 -8.96 -15.65
CA ASP A 333 5.81 -10.02 -16.54
C ASP A 333 6.16 -9.69 -18.00
N GLU A 334 6.22 -10.72 -18.85
CA GLU A 334 6.64 -10.58 -20.25
C GLU A 334 5.65 -9.73 -21.06
N GLU A 335 4.36 -9.78 -20.73
CA GLU A 335 3.31 -8.96 -21.36
C GLU A 335 3.60 -7.47 -21.16
N TYR A 336 3.92 -7.06 -19.92
CA TYR A 336 4.33 -5.70 -19.60
C TYR A 336 5.63 -5.30 -20.30
N ILE A 337 6.63 -6.19 -20.30
CA ILE A 337 7.92 -5.92 -20.96
C ILE A 337 7.70 -5.69 -22.45
N GLN A 338 6.89 -6.51 -23.10
CA GLN A 338 6.54 -6.37 -24.51
C GLN A 338 5.79 -5.05 -24.76
N PHE A 339 4.75 -4.76 -23.97
CA PHE A 339 3.99 -3.51 -24.05
C PHE A 339 4.92 -2.28 -23.98
N VAL A 340 5.83 -2.24 -23.00
CA VAL A 340 6.77 -1.12 -22.86
C VAL A 340 7.73 -1.06 -24.04
N ASN A 341 8.27 -2.19 -24.52
CA ASN A 341 9.16 -2.19 -25.67
C ASN A 341 8.48 -1.67 -26.95
N GLU A 342 7.20 -2.00 -27.17
CA GLU A 342 6.42 -1.51 -28.31
C GLU A 342 6.22 0.01 -28.27
N GLN A 343 6.10 0.60 -27.09
CA GLN A 343 6.00 2.06 -26.91
C GLN A 343 7.33 2.80 -27.16
N TYR A 344 8.45 2.07 -27.31
CA TYR A 344 9.79 2.58 -27.60
C TYR A 344 10.31 2.15 -28.98
N LYS A 345 9.46 1.52 -29.79
CA LYS A 345 9.74 1.34 -31.22
C LYS A 345 9.42 2.68 -31.88
N ASP A 346 10.46 3.48 -32.12
CA ASP A 346 10.39 4.64 -33.01
C ASP A 346 9.92 4.23 -34.41
#